data_AF-A0A955IV14-F1
#
_entry.id   AF-A0A955IV14-F1
#
_cell.length_a   1.000
_cell.length_b   1.000
_cell.length_c   1.000
_cell.angle_alpha   90.00
_cell.angle_beta   90.00
_cell.angle_gamma   90.00
#
_symmetry.space_group_name_H-M   'P 1'
#
loop_
_entity.id
_entity.type
_entity.pdbx_description
1 polymer ?
#
loop_
_entity_poly.entity_id
_entity_poly.type
_entity_poly.pdbx_seq_one_letter_code
_entity_poly.pdbx_strand_id
1 'polypeptide(L)'
;MNPRRAAALPPTTTKSAPAWASSTTRACSVTAEQVESWEDGDASPTYRQLTLAARRLLRDPAFFVREEVPSEEPVVASFRRLFGVPAAEPSSALLRELVLAESRRDEVLDLHEALGDAVAAFDLRLVDDVS
;
A
#
# COMPACT_ATOMS: atom_id res chain seq x y z
N MET A 1 -24.07 40.17 21.99
CA MET A 1 -22.98 39.18 22.17
C MET A 1 -23.55 37.82 21.83
N ASN A 2 -23.02 37.17 20.80
CA ASN A 2 -23.71 36.09 20.08
C ASN A 2 -23.37 34.72 20.71
N PRO A 3 -24.33 33.94 21.27
CA PRO A 3 -24.02 32.60 21.72
C PRO A 3 -23.95 31.66 20.50
N ARG A 4 -22.80 31.02 20.31
CA ARG A 4 -22.58 30.01 19.27
C ARG A 4 -23.64 28.91 19.45
N ARG A 5 -24.55 28.78 18.48
CA ARG A 5 -25.50 27.68 18.36
C ARG A 5 -24.73 26.37 18.29
N ALA A 6 -24.93 25.48 19.26
CA ALA A 6 -24.59 24.07 19.10
C ALA A 6 -25.43 23.54 17.93
N ALA A 7 -24.78 23.17 16.84
CA ALA A 7 -25.42 22.49 15.74
C ALA A 7 -25.84 21.10 16.26
N ALA A 8 -27.13 20.94 16.53
CA ALA A 8 -27.71 19.62 16.76
C ALA A 8 -27.46 18.78 15.50
N LEU A 9 -26.65 17.73 15.63
CA LEU A 9 -26.50 16.70 14.61
C LEU A 9 -27.89 16.07 14.37
N PRO A 10 -28.29 15.81 13.11
CA PRO A 10 -29.58 15.19 12.84
C PRO A 10 -29.62 13.78 13.46
N PRO A 11 -30.79 13.30 13.93
CA PRO A 11 -30.94 11.91 14.33
C PRO A 11 -30.68 11.03 13.11
N THR A 12 -29.55 10.35 13.07
CA THR A 12 -29.24 9.40 12.00
C THR A 12 -30.17 8.21 12.11
N THR A 13 -31.16 8.24 11.24
CA THR A 13 -31.98 7.16 10.69
C THR A 13 -31.38 5.75 10.84
N THR A 14 -32.13 4.86 11.51
CA THR A 14 -32.07 3.38 11.46
C THR A 14 -30.68 2.73 11.37
N LYS A 15 -30.21 2.25 12.52
CA LYS A 15 -29.04 1.40 12.78
C LYS A 15 -29.08 0.13 11.90
N SER A 16 -28.69 0.22 10.64
CA SER A 16 -28.29 -0.96 9.87
C SER A 16 -26.89 -1.32 10.30
N ALA A 17 -26.73 -2.45 10.97
CA ALA A 17 -25.41 -2.99 11.31
C ALA A 17 -24.51 -3.02 10.06
N PRO A 18 -23.24 -2.61 10.15
CA PRO A 18 -22.34 -2.62 9.02
C PRO A 18 -22.18 -4.05 8.48
N ALA A 19 -22.05 -4.21 7.16
CA ALA A 19 -22.11 -5.51 6.49
C ALA A 19 -21.10 -6.56 7.02
N TRP A 20 -20.04 -6.12 7.70
CA TRP A 20 -19.09 -7.02 8.33
C TRP A 20 -19.61 -7.65 9.62
N ALA A 21 -20.45 -6.98 10.40
CA ALA A 21 -20.98 -7.45 11.69
C ALA A 21 -21.71 -8.81 11.58
N SER A 22 -22.49 -9.01 10.51
CA SER A 22 -23.16 -10.29 10.23
C SER A 22 -22.16 -11.43 9.93
N SER A 23 -20.97 -11.10 9.44
CA SER A 23 -19.92 -12.08 9.16
C SER A 23 -19.08 -12.40 10.41
N THR A 24 -18.91 -11.44 11.31
CA THR A 24 -18.16 -11.59 12.57
C THR A 24 -18.93 -12.40 13.60
N THR A 25 -20.24 -12.20 13.72
CA THR A 25 -21.13 -12.97 14.60
C THR A 25 -21.01 -14.48 14.35
N ARG A 26 -21.09 -14.89 13.08
CA ARG A 26 -20.94 -16.30 12.68
C ARG A 26 -19.54 -16.84 12.98
N ALA A 27 -18.50 -16.05 12.70
CA ALA A 27 -17.11 -16.47 12.89
C ALA A 27 -16.70 -16.58 14.37
N CYS A 28 -17.22 -15.70 15.22
CA CYS A 28 -16.89 -15.64 16.64
C CYS A 28 -17.89 -16.36 17.54
N SER A 29 -18.99 -16.89 16.97
CA SER A 29 -20.12 -17.49 17.70
C SER A 29 -20.67 -16.55 18.79
N VAL A 30 -20.81 -15.27 18.45
CA VAL A 30 -21.31 -14.19 19.31
C VAL A 30 -22.60 -13.60 18.75
N THR A 31 -23.42 -12.99 19.61
CA THR A 31 -24.65 -12.30 19.19
C THR A 31 -24.33 -10.99 18.49
N ALA A 32 -25.29 -10.47 17.71
CA ALA A 32 -25.14 -9.16 17.07
C ALA A 32 -24.97 -8.04 18.11
N GLU A 33 -25.72 -8.11 19.22
CA GLU A 33 -25.61 -7.18 20.35
C GLU A 33 -24.21 -7.17 20.96
N GLN A 34 -23.55 -8.32 21.05
CA GLN A 34 -22.16 -8.40 21.54
C GLN A 34 -21.18 -7.72 20.59
N VAL A 35 -21.32 -7.93 19.26
CA VAL A 35 -20.47 -7.24 18.28
C VAL A 35 -20.71 -5.73 18.34
N GLU A 36 -21.96 -5.32 18.51
CA GLU A 36 -22.34 -3.93 18.63
C GLU A 36 -21.74 -3.26 19.87
N SER A 37 -21.77 -3.94 21.03
CA SER A 37 -21.06 -3.47 22.23
C SER A 37 -19.55 -3.34 22.06
N TRP A 38 -18.94 -4.10 21.12
CA TRP A 38 -17.53 -3.93 20.79
C TRP A 38 -17.28 -2.71 19.91
N GLU A 39 -18.20 -2.41 18.99
CA GLU A 39 -18.14 -1.20 18.13
C GLU A 39 -18.38 0.08 18.94
N ASP A 40 -19.31 0.03 19.88
CA ASP A 40 -19.64 1.16 20.77
C ASP A 40 -18.57 1.36 21.87
N GLY A 41 -17.67 0.39 22.06
CA GLY A 41 -16.59 0.45 23.06
C GLY A 41 -17.01 0.06 24.48
N ASP A 42 -18.26 -0.36 24.66
CA ASP A 42 -18.83 -0.79 25.94
C ASP A 42 -18.24 -2.13 26.44
N ALA A 43 -17.75 -2.97 25.52
CA ALA A 43 -17.13 -4.25 25.84
C ALA A 43 -15.92 -4.52 24.92
N SER A 44 -14.95 -5.29 25.42
CA SER A 44 -13.81 -5.74 24.61
C SER A 44 -13.89 -7.23 24.29
N PRO A 45 -13.57 -7.64 23.05
CA PRO A 45 -13.49 -9.05 22.69
C PRO A 45 -12.32 -9.74 23.41
N THR A 46 -12.44 -11.05 23.63
CA THR A 46 -11.29 -11.87 24.01
C THR A 46 -10.28 -11.97 22.85
N TYR A 47 -9.02 -12.26 23.15
CA TYR A 47 -7.97 -12.42 22.13
C TYR A 47 -8.35 -13.47 21.05
N ARG A 48 -9.04 -14.55 21.45
CA ARG A 48 -9.53 -15.57 20.51
C ARG A 48 -10.59 -15.02 19.56
N GLN A 49 -11.55 -14.25 20.07
CA GLN A 49 -12.60 -13.62 19.26
C GLN A 49 -12.01 -12.58 18.31
N LEU A 50 -11.07 -11.75 18.80
CA LEU A 50 -10.35 -10.78 17.99
C LEU A 50 -9.59 -11.46 16.83
N THR A 51 -8.91 -12.57 17.11
CA THR A 51 -8.19 -13.35 16.08
C THR A 51 -9.14 -13.93 15.01
N LEU A 52 -10.31 -14.42 15.42
CA LEU A 52 -11.32 -14.95 14.50
C LEU A 52 -11.93 -13.85 13.62
N ALA A 53 -12.21 -12.68 14.20
CA ALA A 53 -12.67 -11.51 13.48
C ALA A 53 -11.62 -11.03 12.45
N ALA A 54 -10.35 -10.94 12.85
CA ALA A 54 -9.25 -10.51 11.99
C ALA A 54 -9.10 -11.40 10.74
N ARG A 55 -9.14 -12.73 10.92
CA ARG A 55 -9.12 -13.69 9.80
C ARG A 55 -10.29 -13.49 8.84
N ARG A 56 -11.49 -13.22 9.37
CA ARG A 56 -12.68 -13.02 8.54
C ARG A 56 -12.61 -11.73 7.72
N LEU A 57 -11.95 -10.72 8.28
CA LEU A 57 -11.75 -9.40 7.68
C LEU A 57 -10.50 -9.30 6.80
N LEU A 58 -9.73 -10.38 6.67
CA LEU A 58 -8.44 -10.40 5.94
C LEU A 58 -7.49 -9.31 6.47
N ARG A 59 -7.42 -9.18 7.79
CA ARG A 59 -6.54 -8.27 8.52
C ARG A 59 -5.71 -9.02 9.53
N ASP A 60 -4.56 -8.47 9.86
CA ASP A 60 -3.75 -8.94 10.97
C ASP A 60 -4.42 -8.58 12.31
N PRO A 61 -4.40 -9.44 13.34
CA PRO A 61 -4.93 -9.10 14.67
C PRO A 61 -4.35 -7.79 15.25
N ALA A 62 -3.08 -7.51 14.99
CA ALA A 62 -2.43 -6.28 15.42
C ALA A 62 -3.07 -5.02 14.83
N PHE A 63 -3.79 -5.13 13.70
CA PHE A 63 -4.55 -4.01 13.12
C PHE A 63 -5.55 -3.42 14.11
N PHE A 64 -6.16 -4.24 14.98
CA PHE A 64 -7.20 -3.81 15.93
C PHE A 64 -6.66 -3.23 17.24
N VAL A 65 -5.37 -3.39 17.51
CA VAL A 65 -4.73 -2.95 18.77
C VAL A 65 -3.76 -1.78 18.51
N ARG A 66 -3.65 -1.34 17.27
CA ARG A 66 -2.84 -0.18 16.89
C ARG A 66 -3.50 1.10 17.36
N GLU A 67 -2.70 1.98 17.95
CA GLU A 67 -3.12 3.31 18.40
C GLU A 67 -3.34 4.27 17.22
N GLU A 68 -2.54 4.13 16.17
CA GLU A 68 -2.62 4.95 14.96
C GLU A 68 -2.88 4.09 13.72
N VAL A 69 -3.74 4.60 12.83
CA VAL A 69 -3.97 4.01 11.51
C VAL A 69 -2.68 4.19 10.69
N PRO A 70 -2.06 3.12 10.18
CA PRO A 70 -0.87 3.26 9.35
C PRO A 70 -1.20 4.10 8.11
N SER A 71 -0.37 5.11 7.85
CA SER A 71 -0.36 5.81 6.56
C SER A 71 -0.19 4.76 5.46
N GLU A 72 -0.98 4.84 4.39
CA GLU A 72 -0.79 3.97 3.22
C GLU A 72 0.67 4.12 2.75
N GLU A 73 1.45 3.05 2.85
CA GLU A 73 2.81 3.05 2.31
C GLU A 73 2.74 3.22 0.79
N PRO A 74 3.66 3.99 0.18
CA PRO A 74 3.68 4.13 -1.26
C PRO A 74 3.83 2.76 -1.90
N VAL A 75 2.98 2.46 -2.88
CA VAL A 75 3.05 1.22 -3.65
C VAL A 75 4.43 1.13 -4.29
N VAL A 76 5.27 0.23 -3.77
CA VAL A 76 6.57 -0.05 -4.35
C VAL A 76 6.32 -0.68 -5.72
N ALA A 77 6.86 -0.06 -6.77
CA ALA A 77 6.71 -0.57 -8.13
C ALA A 77 7.33 -1.97 -8.24
N SER A 78 6.52 -2.97 -8.59
CA SER A 78 7.01 -4.30 -8.92
C SER A 78 7.68 -4.26 -10.31
N PHE A 79 9.01 -4.40 -10.34
CA PHE A 79 9.78 -4.51 -11.58
C PHE A 79 9.73 -5.89 -12.24
N ARG A 80 8.96 -6.84 -11.68
CA ARG A 80 8.78 -8.17 -12.28
C ARG A 80 7.86 -8.06 -13.50
N ARG A 81 8.23 -8.71 -14.61
CA ARG A 81 7.33 -8.87 -15.76
C ARG A 81 6.19 -9.79 -15.38
N LEU A 82 4.95 -9.35 -15.59
CA LEU A 82 3.78 -10.22 -15.47
C LEU A 82 3.79 -11.21 -16.65
N PHE A 83 3.65 -12.50 -16.34
CA PHE A 83 3.63 -13.55 -17.36
C PHE A 83 2.40 -13.36 -18.27
N GLY A 84 2.61 -13.38 -19.59
CA GLY A 84 1.54 -13.20 -20.58
C GLY A 84 1.08 -11.75 -20.80
N VAL A 85 1.66 -10.76 -20.11
CA VAL A 85 1.41 -9.33 -20.36
C VAL A 85 2.50 -8.80 -21.31
N PRO A 86 2.16 -8.24 -22.47
CA PRO A 86 3.16 -7.65 -23.36
C PRO A 86 3.82 -6.46 -22.64
N ALA A 87 5.13 -6.29 -22.87
CA ALA A 87 5.83 -5.13 -22.35
C ALA A 87 5.13 -3.86 -22.85
N ALA A 88 4.86 -2.93 -21.94
CA ALA A 88 4.31 -1.64 -22.32
C ALA A 88 5.27 -0.94 -23.28
N GLU A 89 4.73 -0.25 -24.29
CA GLU A 89 5.55 0.57 -25.16
C GLU A 89 6.23 1.67 -24.32
N PRO A 90 7.53 1.94 -24.54
CA PRO A 90 8.22 2.98 -23.83
C PRO A 90 7.57 4.34 -24.12
N SER A 91 7.37 5.13 -23.07
CA SER A 91 6.80 6.48 -23.24
C SER A 91 7.72 7.35 -24.13
N SER A 92 7.14 8.30 -24.85
CA SER A 92 7.90 9.26 -25.67
C SER A 92 8.89 10.07 -24.83
N ALA A 93 8.56 10.36 -23.56
CA ALA A 93 9.47 11.01 -22.63
C ALA A 93 10.69 10.14 -22.33
N LEU A 94 10.48 8.84 -22.07
CA LEU A 94 11.58 7.88 -21.84
C LEU A 94 12.47 7.76 -23.08
N LEU A 95 11.88 7.65 -24.27
CA LEU A 95 12.62 7.58 -25.52
C LEU A 95 13.50 8.81 -25.74
N ARG A 96 12.97 10.01 -25.45
CA ARG A 96 13.74 11.26 -25.54
C ARG A 96 14.94 11.26 -24.59
N GLU A 97 14.75 10.86 -23.33
CA GLU A 97 15.84 10.81 -22.36
C GLU A 97 16.89 9.76 -22.75
N LEU A 98 16.47 8.64 -23.34
CA LEU A 98 17.39 7.61 -23.82
C LEU A 98 18.30 8.14 -24.94
N VAL A 99 17.71 8.81 -25.94
CA VAL A 99 18.47 9.44 -27.03
C VAL A 99 19.43 10.48 -26.48
N LEU A 100 18.98 11.33 -25.55
CA LEU A 100 19.83 12.34 -24.92
C LEU A 100 21.00 11.73 -24.15
N ALA A 101 20.76 10.63 -23.43
CA ALA A 101 21.80 9.92 -22.68
C ALA A 101 22.84 9.29 -23.62
N GLU A 102 22.39 8.75 -24.76
CA GLU A 102 23.27 8.19 -25.79
C GLU A 102 24.16 9.25 -26.43
N SER A 103 23.58 10.38 -26.89
CA SER A 103 24.37 11.48 -27.46
C SER A 103 25.42 12.03 -26.48
N ARG A 104 25.05 12.19 -25.20
CA ARG A 104 26.00 12.63 -24.17
C ARG A 104 27.10 11.62 -23.91
N ARG A 105 26.79 10.32 -23.97
CA ARG A 105 27.80 9.27 -23.83
C ARG A 105 28.82 9.39 -24.95
N ASP A 106 28.37 9.53 -26.19
CA ASP A 106 29.26 9.64 -27.35
C ASP A 106 30.16 10.88 -27.25
N GLU A 107 29.59 12.05 -26.91
CA GLU A 107 30.37 13.28 -26.67
C GLU A 107 31.47 13.10 -25.61
N VAL A 108 31.17 12.37 -24.53
CA VAL A 108 32.14 12.09 -23.46
C VAL A 108 33.22 11.12 -23.94
N LEU A 109 32.88 10.11 -24.74
CA LEU A 109 33.85 9.17 -25.29
C LEU A 109 34.82 9.87 -26.27
N ASP A 110 34.29 10.71 -27.15
CA ASP A 110 35.10 11.52 -28.08
C ASP A 110 36.05 12.45 -27.32
N LEU A 111 35.58 13.06 -26.23
CA LEU A 111 36.40 13.91 -25.37
C LEU A 111 37.53 13.13 -24.68
N HIS A 112 37.23 11.94 -24.15
CA HIS A 112 38.25 11.07 -23.54
C HIS A 112 39.32 10.65 -24.56
N GLU A 113 38.90 10.29 -25.78
CA GLU A 113 39.83 9.97 -26.87
C GLU A 113 40.73 11.17 -27.21
N ALA A 114 40.16 12.36 -27.35
CA ALA A 114 40.91 13.58 -27.66
C ALA A 114 41.91 13.99 -26.56
N LEU A 115 41.59 13.73 -25.30
CA LEU A 115 42.46 14.00 -24.15
C LEU A 115 43.50 12.90 -23.89
N GLY A 116 43.34 11.73 -24.51
CA GLY A 116 44.18 10.55 -24.26
C GLY A 116 43.91 9.89 -22.90
N ASP A 117 42.75 10.17 -22.29
CA ASP A 117 42.34 9.64 -20.99
C ASP A 117 41.67 8.27 -21.17
N ALA A 118 41.96 7.35 -20.25
CA ALA A 118 41.27 6.06 -20.22
C ALA A 118 39.83 6.22 -19.71
N VAL A 119 38.86 5.63 -20.42
CA VAL A 119 37.47 5.54 -19.96
C VAL A 119 37.38 4.54 -18.81
N ALA A 120 36.71 4.92 -17.72
CA ALA A 120 36.50 4.04 -16.58
C ALA A 120 35.70 2.78 -16.98
N ALA A 121 36.25 1.60 -16.73
CA ALA A 121 35.56 0.34 -16.97
C ALA A 121 34.37 0.19 -16.01
N PHE A 122 33.21 -0.17 -16.56
CA PHE A 122 32.05 -0.55 -15.75
C PHE A 122 32.12 -2.05 -15.44
N ASP A 123 32.34 -2.39 -14.15
CA ASP A 123 32.26 -3.76 -13.65
C ASP A 123 30.77 -4.14 -13.44
N LEU A 124 30.14 -4.66 -14.49
CA LEU A 124 28.81 -5.26 -14.38
C LEU A 124 28.94 -6.70 -13.89
N ARG A 125 28.90 -6.88 -12.56
CA ARG A 125 28.72 -8.21 -11.98
C ARG A 125 27.28 -8.64 -12.15
N LEU A 126 27.03 -9.47 -13.15
CA LEU A 126 25.79 -10.22 -13.22
C LEU A 126 25.74 -11.13 -12.00
N VAL A 127 24.73 -10.94 -11.15
CA VAL A 127 24.41 -11.89 -10.10
C VAL A 127 23.72 -13.05 -10.79
N ASP A 128 24.53 -13.95 -11.34
CA ASP A 128 24.06 -15.26 -11.78
C ASP A 128 23.84 -16.13 -10.54
N ASP A 129 22.77 -16.93 -10.62
CA ASP A 129 22.43 -18.06 -9.76
C ASP A 129 21.67 -17.75 -8.44
N VAL A 130 20.34 -17.72 -8.55
CA VAL A 130 19.45 -18.15 -7.46
C VAL A 130 19.00 -19.57 -7.82
N SER A 131 19.78 -20.55 -7.35
CA SER A 131 19.39 -21.96 -7.28
C SER A 131 18.36 -22.20 -6.16
#